data_AF-A0A7C4BU43-F1
#
_entry.id   AF-A0A7C4BU43-F1
#
_cell.length_a   1.000
_cell.length_b   1.000
_cell.length_c   1.000
_cell.angle_alpha   90.00
_cell.angle_beta   90.00
_cell.angle_gamma   90.00
#
_symmetry.space_group_name_H-M   'P 1'
#
loop_
_entity.id
_entity.type
_entity.pdbx_description
1 polymer ?
#
loop_
_entity_poly.entity_id
_entity_poly.type
_entity_poly.pdbx_seq_one_letter_code
_entity_poly.pdbx_strand_id
1 'polypeptide(L)'
;MKYGIQNCPMEWSFSSGKAYSNPFNDVELDVVFTDPDGLEMKMPTFWAGDQTWTVRFSAPKAGLYHYKTSCSDTNNSDLHGLEGEIQVTPYEGNNPLLKHGKLRVAQDQRHLEHQDGTPFFWLADTWWMGFTKRLKWTQDFQLLTADRVKKGFTVIQIVAGLYPDMDQFDERGANEAGFPWEKDYSKINPSYFDMADLKIQWLVKSGLVPCVVACWGYFIDFVGVDILKKHWRNLLARYGAFPVVWCLAGEATMPYYLAPGDKRAELIAQAKAGWTEIARYLREIDPYHHPITIHPTDCGHNQVEDRSVIDIDMLQTGHGGWGSMPNTVKQVIDSLAIEPKMPVLNGEVCYE
;
A
#
# COMPACT_ATOMS: atom_id res chain seq x y z
N MET A 1 -0.31 -21.51 -21.00
CA MET A 1 0.98 -21.32 -20.31
C MET A 1 1.39 -19.84 -20.43
N LYS A 2 1.67 -19.20 -19.30
CA LYS A 2 2.20 -17.82 -19.20
C LYS A 2 3.69 -17.88 -18.84
N TYR A 3 4.40 -16.76 -19.03
CA TYR A 3 5.82 -16.65 -18.70
C TYR A 3 6.06 -15.45 -17.79
N GLY A 4 6.98 -15.63 -16.85
CA GLY A 4 7.31 -14.64 -15.82
C GLY A 4 8.78 -14.57 -15.52
N ILE A 5 9.17 -13.52 -14.82
CA ILE A 5 10.51 -13.35 -14.27
C ILE A 5 10.38 -13.19 -12.76
N GLN A 6 11.26 -13.86 -12.01
CA GLN A 6 11.30 -13.80 -10.55
C GLN A 6 11.29 -12.34 -10.07
N ASN A 7 10.54 -12.08 -9.00
CA ASN A 7 10.35 -10.77 -8.36
C ASN A 7 9.78 -9.66 -9.26
N CYS A 8 9.44 -9.96 -10.53
CA CYS A 8 8.86 -9.00 -11.46
C CYS A 8 7.33 -9.16 -11.51
N PRO A 9 6.57 -8.07 -11.39
CA PRO A 9 5.13 -8.11 -11.59
C PRO A 9 4.75 -8.63 -12.98
N MET A 10 3.85 -9.61 -13.01
CA MET A 10 3.10 -10.06 -14.17
C MET A 10 1.65 -9.65 -14.00
N GLU A 11 0.97 -9.38 -15.12
CA GLU A 11 -0.43 -8.96 -15.11
C GLU A 11 -1.22 -9.67 -16.20
N TRP A 12 -2.43 -10.10 -15.88
CA TRP A 12 -3.44 -10.50 -16.86
C TRP A 12 -4.84 -10.42 -16.27
N SER A 13 -5.84 -10.45 -17.15
CA SER A 13 -7.24 -10.27 -16.77
C SER A 13 -8.09 -11.50 -17.03
N PHE A 14 -9.20 -11.55 -16.30
CA PHE A 14 -10.33 -12.45 -16.49
C PHE A 14 -11.57 -11.59 -16.74
N SER A 15 -12.41 -12.02 -17.66
CA SER A 15 -13.63 -11.29 -18.02
C SER A 15 -14.82 -12.23 -17.98
N SER A 16 -15.98 -11.72 -17.56
CA SER A 16 -17.21 -12.49 -17.56
C SER A 16 -18.18 -12.06 -18.67
N GLY A 17 -18.80 -13.05 -19.31
CA GLY A 17 -19.97 -12.85 -20.16
C GLY A 17 -21.26 -12.62 -19.36
N LYS A 18 -21.29 -12.98 -18.07
CA LYS A 18 -22.37 -12.60 -17.15
C LYS A 18 -22.21 -11.13 -16.75
N ALA A 19 -23.25 -10.34 -17.01
CA ALA A 19 -23.30 -8.95 -16.59
C ALA A 19 -23.67 -8.82 -15.11
N TYR A 20 -22.94 -7.97 -14.39
CA TYR A 20 -23.19 -7.59 -13.01
C TYR A 20 -23.50 -6.09 -12.97
N SER A 21 -24.53 -5.69 -12.23
CA SER A 21 -24.89 -4.28 -12.09
C SER A 21 -23.86 -3.47 -11.30
N ASN A 22 -23.23 -4.10 -10.30
CA ASN A 22 -22.21 -3.45 -9.47
C ASN A 22 -20.98 -4.36 -9.30
N PRO A 23 -20.20 -4.59 -10.39
CA PRO A 23 -19.16 -5.63 -10.43
C PRO A 23 -18.11 -5.48 -9.32
N PHE A 24 -17.75 -4.24 -8.98
CA PHE A 24 -16.79 -3.95 -7.91
C PHE A 24 -17.28 -4.36 -6.52
N ASN A 25 -18.58 -4.17 -6.22
CA ASN A 25 -19.11 -4.45 -4.90
C ASN A 25 -19.68 -5.86 -4.76
N ASP A 26 -20.15 -6.46 -5.86
CA ASP A 26 -20.89 -7.72 -5.84
C ASP A 26 -19.99 -8.95 -6.07
N VAL A 27 -18.81 -8.76 -6.68
CA VAL A 27 -17.94 -9.85 -7.12
C VAL A 27 -16.54 -9.70 -6.55
N GLU A 28 -16.14 -10.66 -5.73
CA GLU A 28 -14.75 -10.81 -5.31
C GLU A 28 -14.14 -11.99 -6.08
N LEU A 29 -13.03 -11.71 -6.77
CA LEU A 29 -12.23 -12.72 -7.45
C LEU A 29 -10.84 -12.74 -6.83
N ASP A 30 -10.38 -13.93 -6.46
CA ASP A 30 -9.03 -14.23 -6.04
C ASP A 30 -8.38 -15.23 -7.00
N VAL A 31 -7.05 -15.26 -7.01
CA VAL A 31 -6.26 -16.27 -7.72
C VAL A 31 -5.35 -16.97 -6.71
N VAL A 32 -5.50 -18.28 -6.57
CA VAL A 32 -4.62 -19.12 -5.75
C VAL A 32 -3.49 -19.59 -6.64
N PHE A 33 -2.26 -19.18 -6.31
CA PHE A 33 -1.04 -19.62 -6.98
C PHE A 33 -0.36 -20.70 -6.14
N THR A 34 -0.07 -21.85 -6.73
CA THR A 34 0.73 -22.91 -6.11
C THR A 34 2.13 -22.86 -6.70
N ASP A 35 3.12 -22.68 -5.82
CA ASP A 35 4.52 -22.60 -6.21
C ASP A 35 5.15 -23.99 -6.49
N PRO A 36 6.38 -24.06 -7.04
CA PRO A 36 7.05 -25.34 -7.34
C PRO A 36 7.20 -26.31 -6.17
N ASP A 37 7.14 -25.84 -4.92
CA ASP A 37 7.25 -26.65 -3.70
C ASP A 37 5.86 -26.96 -3.10
N GLY A 38 4.79 -26.53 -3.76
CA GLY A 38 3.41 -26.77 -3.32
C GLY A 38 2.85 -25.72 -2.35
N LEU A 39 3.56 -24.61 -2.09
CA LEU A 39 3.05 -23.54 -1.24
C LEU A 39 2.01 -22.69 -2.00
N GLU A 40 0.87 -22.44 -1.36
CA GLU A 40 -0.20 -21.62 -1.93
C GLU A 40 -0.10 -20.15 -1.51
N MET A 41 -0.33 -19.25 -2.46
CA MET A 41 -0.49 -17.81 -2.25
C MET A 41 -1.81 -17.38 -2.86
N LYS A 42 -2.73 -16.89 -2.03
CA LYS A 42 -4.03 -16.38 -2.48
C LYS A 42 -3.93 -14.88 -2.74
N MET A 43 -4.01 -14.48 -3.99
CA MET A 43 -3.90 -13.09 -4.43
C MET A 43 -5.27 -12.50 -4.76
N PRO A 44 -5.63 -11.32 -4.22
CA PRO A 44 -6.80 -10.61 -4.70
C PRO A 44 -6.60 -10.07 -6.11
N THR A 45 -7.71 -9.99 -6.86
CA THR A 45 -7.78 -9.22 -8.11
C THR A 45 -8.35 -7.83 -7.87
N PHE A 46 -8.08 -6.90 -8.79
CA PHE A 46 -8.73 -5.60 -8.81
C PHE A 46 -9.72 -5.53 -9.98
N TRP A 47 -10.83 -4.83 -9.75
CA TRP A 47 -11.78 -4.51 -10.83
C TRP A 47 -11.14 -3.48 -11.77
N ALA A 48 -11.07 -3.81 -13.05
CA ALA A 48 -10.42 -3.00 -14.08
C ALA A 48 -11.43 -2.26 -14.98
N GLY A 49 -12.68 -2.12 -14.52
CA GLY A 49 -13.78 -1.61 -15.32
C GLY A 49 -14.62 -2.72 -15.95
N ASP A 50 -15.85 -2.37 -16.34
CA ASP A 50 -16.82 -3.26 -16.99
C ASP A 50 -16.96 -4.62 -16.27
N GLN A 51 -16.80 -5.73 -16.99
CA GLN A 51 -16.82 -7.08 -16.43
C GLN A 51 -15.43 -7.72 -16.39
N THR A 52 -14.41 -6.93 -16.04
CA THR A 52 -13.01 -7.37 -16.06
C THR A 52 -12.35 -7.24 -14.70
N TRP A 53 -11.66 -8.31 -14.29
CA TRP A 53 -10.87 -8.38 -13.07
C TRP A 53 -9.44 -8.77 -13.43
N THR A 54 -8.48 -8.02 -12.90
CA THR A 54 -7.06 -8.18 -13.22
C THR A 54 -6.30 -8.66 -11.99
N VAL A 55 -5.44 -9.65 -12.19
CA VAL A 55 -4.49 -10.09 -11.17
C VAL A 55 -3.11 -9.55 -11.51
N ARG A 56 -2.41 -9.06 -10.48
CA ARG A 56 -0.96 -8.85 -10.52
C ARG A 56 -0.29 -9.86 -9.60
N PHE A 57 0.72 -10.54 -10.12
CA PHE A 57 1.46 -11.56 -9.38
C PHE A 57 2.96 -11.42 -9.62
N SER A 58 3.76 -11.55 -8.57
CA SER A 58 5.22 -11.54 -8.61
C SER A 58 5.73 -12.81 -7.94
N ALA A 59 6.37 -13.67 -8.72
CA ALA A 59 6.83 -14.96 -8.22
C ALA A 59 8.14 -14.79 -7.42
N PRO A 60 8.19 -15.21 -6.14
CA PRO A 60 9.38 -15.04 -5.31
C PRO A 60 10.55 -15.96 -5.71
N LYS A 61 10.30 -17.02 -6.49
CA LYS A 61 11.31 -17.96 -6.98
C LYS A 61 11.01 -18.40 -8.41
N ALA A 62 12.05 -18.87 -9.11
CA ALA A 62 11.92 -19.46 -10.44
C ALA A 62 11.29 -20.87 -10.37
N GLY A 63 10.65 -21.30 -11.45
CA GLY A 63 10.03 -22.61 -11.56
C GLY A 63 8.64 -22.59 -12.20
N LEU A 64 7.98 -23.74 -12.20
CA LEU A 64 6.61 -23.89 -12.70
C LEU A 64 5.61 -23.63 -11.58
N TYR A 65 4.70 -22.68 -11.81
CA TYR A 65 3.58 -22.39 -10.94
C TYR A 65 2.29 -22.87 -11.59
N HIS A 66 1.34 -23.32 -10.77
CA HIS A 66 -0.04 -23.51 -11.16
C HIS A 66 -0.89 -22.40 -10.55
N TYR A 67 -2.00 -22.04 -11.18
CA TYR A 67 -2.97 -21.16 -10.56
C TYR A 67 -4.39 -21.66 -10.77
N LYS A 68 -5.27 -21.29 -9.83
CA LYS A 68 -6.71 -21.49 -9.91
C LYS A 68 -7.45 -20.27 -9.41
N THR A 69 -8.46 -19.83 -10.15
CA THR A 69 -9.30 -18.69 -9.74
C THR A 69 -10.39 -19.14 -8.77
N SER A 70 -10.73 -18.26 -7.81
CA SER A 70 -11.82 -18.44 -6.85
C SER A 70 -12.68 -17.19 -6.83
N CYS A 71 -13.87 -17.28 -7.43
CA CYS A 71 -14.87 -16.21 -7.49
C CYS A 71 -15.94 -16.39 -6.39
N SER A 72 -16.42 -15.30 -5.80
CA SER A 72 -17.55 -15.29 -4.86
C SER A 72 -18.86 -15.78 -5.48
N ASP A 73 -19.06 -15.55 -6.79
CA ASP A 73 -20.11 -16.17 -7.57
C ASP A 73 -19.60 -17.49 -8.18
N THR A 74 -19.75 -18.58 -7.44
CA THR A 74 -19.24 -19.91 -7.81
C THR A 74 -19.94 -20.52 -9.03
N ASN A 75 -21.07 -19.96 -9.47
CA ASN A 75 -21.78 -20.40 -10.67
C ASN A 75 -21.27 -19.71 -11.95
N ASN A 76 -20.40 -18.70 -11.83
CA ASN A 76 -19.83 -18.02 -12.98
C ASN A 76 -18.60 -18.78 -13.49
N SER A 77 -18.79 -19.66 -14.49
CA SER A 77 -17.71 -20.44 -15.10
C SER A 77 -16.67 -19.60 -15.85
N ASP A 78 -16.95 -18.33 -16.14
CA ASP A 78 -15.99 -17.43 -16.77
C ASP A 78 -14.97 -16.87 -15.76
N LEU A 79 -15.25 -17.00 -14.46
CA LEU A 79 -14.41 -16.45 -13.39
C LEU A 79 -14.01 -17.49 -12.34
N HIS A 80 -14.87 -18.46 -12.01
CA HIS A 80 -14.62 -19.45 -10.96
C HIS A 80 -13.96 -20.72 -11.51
N GLY A 81 -12.90 -21.17 -10.85
CA GLY A 81 -12.27 -22.46 -11.15
C GLY A 81 -11.47 -22.50 -12.45
N LEU A 82 -11.10 -21.35 -13.02
CA LEU A 82 -10.20 -21.28 -14.16
C LEU A 82 -8.78 -21.64 -13.71
N GLU A 83 -8.11 -22.49 -14.47
CA GLU A 83 -6.78 -23.00 -14.15
C GLU A 83 -5.76 -22.60 -15.21
N GLY A 84 -4.49 -22.54 -14.81
CA GLY A 84 -3.41 -22.31 -15.74
C GLY A 84 -2.03 -22.48 -15.11
N GLU A 85 -1.02 -22.25 -15.93
CA GLU A 85 0.39 -22.46 -15.57
C GLU A 85 1.23 -21.23 -15.92
N ILE A 86 2.25 -20.98 -15.10
CA ILE A 86 3.23 -19.91 -15.29
C ILE A 86 4.64 -20.50 -15.17
N GLN A 87 5.44 -20.34 -16.21
CA GLN A 87 6.87 -20.63 -16.13
C GLN A 87 7.64 -19.37 -15.76
N VAL A 88 8.32 -19.42 -14.61
CA VAL A 88 9.10 -18.30 -14.09
C VAL A 88 10.58 -18.58 -14.27
N THR A 89 11.32 -17.62 -14.83
CA THR A 89 12.79 -17.65 -14.93
C THR A 89 13.44 -16.73 -13.89
N PRO A 90 14.72 -16.94 -13.52
CA PRO A 90 15.44 -16.03 -12.64
C PRO A 90 15.52 -14.60 -13.19
N TYR A 91 15.62 -13.62 -12.30
CA TYR A 91 15.87 -12.23 -12.68
C TYR A 91 17.36 -11.99 -12.92
N GLU A 92 17.71 -11.48 -14.10
CA GLU A 92 19.10 -11.21 -14.51
C GLU A 92 19.40 -9.71 -14.64
N GLY A 93 18.45 -8.85 -14.28
CA GLY A 93 18.63 -7.41 -14.37
C GLY A 93 19.38 -6.80 -13.18
N ASN A 94 19.55 -5.48 -13.23
CA ASN A 94 20.32 -4.72 -12.23
C ASN A 94 19.47 -3.85 -11.31
N ASN A 95 18.13 -3.92 -11.38
CA ASN A 95 17.29 -3.21 -10.43
C ASN A 95 17.43 -3.87 -9.05
N PRO A 96 17.93 -3.16 -8.02
CA PRO A 96 18.21 -3.76 -6.72
C PRO A 96 16.94 -4.32 -6.05
N LEU A 97 15.80 -3.65 -6.21
CA LEU A 97 14.55 -4.08 -5.58
C LEU A 97 14.05 -5.43 -6.16
N LEU A 98 14.22 -5.63 -7.47
CA LEU A 98 13.84 -6.88 -8.14
C LEU A 98 14.88 -7.97 -7.95
N LYS A 99 16.16 -7.60 -7.87
CA LYS A 99 17.27 -8.55 -7.66
C LYS A 99 17.22 -9.19 -6.27
N HIS A 100 17.02 -8.38 -5.23
CA HIS A 100 17.08 -8.82 -3.84
C HIS A 100 15.72 -9.26 -3.29
N GLY A 101 14.63 -8.90 -3.98
CA GLY A 101 13.26 -9.21 -3.60
C GLY A 101 12.65 -8.18 -2.65
N LYS A 102 11.42 -8.45 -2.22
CA LYS A 102 10.64 -7.58 -1.32
C LYS A 102 11.35 -7.32 0.01
N LEU A 103 10.95 -6.26 0.70
CA LEU A 103 11.46 -5.92 2.02
C LEU A 103 10.79 -6.77 3.11
N ARG A 104 11.51 -6.95 4.23
CA ARG A 104 11.01 -7.51 5.49
C ARG A 104 11.72 -6.85 6.68
N VAL A 105 11.15 -7.02 7.87
CA VAL A 105 11.87 -6.73 9.12
C VAL A 105 12.95 -7.79 9.33
N ALA A 106 14.17 -7.32 9.62
CA ALA A 106 15.31 -8.18 9.90
C ALA A 106 15.10 -8.95 11.21
N GLN A 107 15.84 -10.05 11.39
CA GLN A 107 15.70 -10.92 12.57
C GLN A 107 15.94 -10.18 13.90
N ASP A 108 16.75 -9.12 13.89
CA ASP A 108 17.05 -8.31 15.07
C ASP A 108 15.89 -7.37 15.51
N GLN A 109 14.81 -7.30 14.73
CA GLN A 109 13.66 -6.44 14.96
C GLN A 109 14.01 -4.95 15.05
N ARG A 110 15.08 -4.51 14.37
CA ARG A 110 15.55 -3.11 14.37
C ARG A 110 15.80 -2.55 12.99
N HIS A 111 16.07 -3.40 12.01
CA HIS A 111 16.38 -2.97 10.66
C HIS A 111 15.43 -3.58 9.61
N LEU A 112 15.49 -3.01 8.41
CA LEU A 112 14.86 -3.57 7.22
C LEU A 112 15.93 -4.24 6.35
N GLU A 113 15.53 -5.31 5.69
CA GLU A 113 16.35 -6.02 4.72
C GLU A 113 15.47 -6.52 3.56
N HIS A 114 16.11 -6.78 2.43
CA HIS A 114 15.49 -7.50 1.34
C HIS A 114 15.32 -8.98 1.69
N GLN A 115 14.49 -9.68 0.91
CA GLN A 115 14.18 -11.10 1.10
C GLN A 115 15.43 -12.00 1.11
N ASP A 116 16.50 -11.63 0.39
CA ASP A 116 17.79 -12.34 0.38
C ASP A 116 18.72 -11.98 1.55
N GLY A 117 18.30 -11.11 2.48
CA GLY A 117 19.09 -10.65 3.62
C GLY A 117 19.95 -9.41 3.35
N THR A 118 19.91 -8.83 2.14
CA THR A 118 20.63 -7.58 1.84
C THR A 118 20.04 -6.43 2.67
N PRO A 119 20.85 -5.70 3.48
CA PRO A 119 20.33 -4.60 4.29
C PRO A 119 19.71 -3.48 3.45
N PHE A 120 18.62 -2.88 3.96
CA PHE A 120 17.94 -1.76 3.32
C PHE A 120 17.91 -0.54 4.24
N PHE A 121 18.48 0.58 3.78
CA PHE A 121 18.43 1.85 4.50
C PHE A 121 17.27 2.71 4.00
N TRP A 122 16.34 3.05 4.90
CA TRP A 122 15.19 3.90 4.59
C TRP A 122 15.58 5.38 4.58
N LEU A 123 15.73 5.94 3.38
CA LEU A 123 15.89 7.38 3.16
C LEU A 123 14.75 7.86 2.27
N ALA A 124 13.74 8.46 2.89
CA ALA A 124 12.48 8.78 2.22
C ALA A 124 12.33 10.25 1.84
N ASP A 125 11.65 10.50 0.73
CA ASP A 125 11.03 11.79 0.42
C ASP A 125 9.50 11.68 0.53
N THR A 126 8.83 12.82 0.73
CA THR A 126 7.39 12.88 1.07
C THR A 126 6.58 13.53 -0.03
N TRP A 127 5.84 12.71 -0.79
CA TRP A 127 5.03 13.14 -1.94
C TRP A 127 3.55 12.84 -1.69
N TRP A 128 2.99 13.37 -0.59
CA TRP A 128 1.60 13.12 -0.19
C TRP A 128 0.61 13.20 -1.36
N MET A 129 0.65 14.28 -2.14
CA MET A 129 -0.25 14.51 -3.28
C MET A 129 0.26 13.92 -4.61
N GLY A 130 1.14 12.91 -4.57
CA GLY A 130 1.90 12.47 -5.74
C GLY A 130 1.07 11.83 -6.85
N PHE A 131 -0.13 11.30 -6.55
CA PHE A 131 -1.02 10.78 -7.59
C PHE A 131 -1.96 11.83 -8.20
N THR A 132 -2.01 13.07 -7.69
CA THR A 132 -2.89 14.11 -8.24
C THR A 132 -2.26 14.89 -9.39
N LYS A 133 -3.02 15.85 -9.94
CA LYS A 133 -2.56 16.83 -10.94
C LYS A 133 -1.41 17.74 -10.43
N ARG A 134 -1.06 17.68 -9.14
CA ARG A 134 0.07 18.43 -8.56
C ARG A 134 1.43 17.92 -9.03
N LEU A 135 1.55 16.61 -9.28
CA LEU A 135 2.73 16.01 -9.91
C LEU A 135 2.29 15.30 -11.19
N LYS A 136 2.35 16.02 -12.31
CA LYS A 136 1.85 15.53 -13.60
C LYS A 136 2.68 14.38 -14.13
N TRP A 137 1.99 13.45 -14.79
CA TRP A 137 2.62 12.46 -15.66
C TRP A 137 2.65 12.98 -17.11
N THR A 138 3.74 12.91 -17.87
CA THR A 138 5.03 12.25 -17.59
C THR A 138 6.11 13.15 -16.97
N GLN A 139 6.06 14.48 -17.12
CA GLN A 139 7.23 15.35 -16.85
C GLN A 139 7.58 15.51 -15.36
N ASP A 140 6.70 16.12 -14.56
CA ASP A 140 7.02 16.52 -13.18
C ASP A 140 7.43 15.33 -12.32
N PHE A 141 6.65 14.24 -12.42
CA PHE A 141 6.88 13.03 -11.63
C PHE A 141 8.22 12.37 -11.99
N GLN A 142 8.52 12.20 -13.29
CA GLN A 142 9.77 11.56 -13.73
C GLN A 142 10.99 12.43 -13.41
N LEU A 143 10.88 13.75 -13.57
CA LEU A 143 11.94 14.69 -13.23
C LEU A 143 12.28 14.61 -11.74
N LEU A 144 11.27 14.64 -10.87
CA LEU A 144 11.47 14.56 -9.43
C LEU A 144 12.01 13.18 -9.02
N THR A 145 11.53 12.09 -9.61
CA THR A 145 12.08 10.74 -9.40
C THR A 145 13.57 10.68 -9.73
N ALA A 146 13.99 11.20 -10.89
CA ALA A 146 15.39 11.18 -11.29
C ALA A 146 16.28 12.02 -10.34
N ASP A 147 15.77 13.17 -9.88
CA ASP A 147 16.46 13.99 -8.88
C ASP A 147 16.62 13.25 -7.55
N ARG A 148 15.59 12.52 -7.09
CA ARG A 148 15.67 11.72 -5.85
C ARG A 148 16.62 10.55 -5.94
N VAL A 149 16.63 9.84 -7.08
CA VAL A 149 17.64 8.79 -7.34
C VAL A 149 19.05 9.38 -7.30
N LYS A 150 19.29 10.53 -7.93
CA LYS A 150 20.61 11.20 -7.92
C LYS A 150 21.06 11.60 -6.52
N LYS A 151 20.11 11.94 -5.63
CA LYS A 151 20.36 12.31 -4.23
C LYS A 151 20.46 11.10 -3.28
N GLY A 152 20.24 9.89 -3.77
CA GLY A 152 20.38 8.65 -2.99
C GLY A 152 19.18 8.29 -2.13
N PHE A 153 18.01 8.91 -2.35
CA PHE A 153 16.78 8.45 -1.71
C PHE A 153 16.45 7.02 -2.11
N THR A 154 15.82 6.28 -1.21
CA THR A 154 15.45 4.86 -1.40
C THR A 154 13.95 4.63 -1.30
N VAL A 155 13.20 5.54 -0.69
CA VAL A 155 11.76 5.42 -0.46
C VAL A 155 11.02 6.69 -0.88
N ILE A 156 9.80 6.57 -1.38
CA ILE A 156 8.88 7.70 -1.58
C ILE A 156 7.57 7.41 -0.83
N GLN A 157 7.21 8.28 0.11
CA GLN A 157 5.91 8.22 0.80
C GLN A 157 4.85 8.90 -0.07
N ILE A 158 3.76 8.21 -0.39
CA ILE A 158 2.75 8.69 -1.33
C ILE A 158 1.34 8.23 -0.93
N VAL A 159 0.39 9.17 -0.93
CA VAL A 159 -1.00 8.88 -0.53
C VAL A 159 -1.81 8.40 -1.74
N ALA A 160 -2.44 7.23 -1.60
CA ALA A 160 -3.13 6.48 -2.63
C ALA A 160 -4.59 6.92 -2.86
N GLY A 161 -4.83 8.23 -2.79
CA GLY A 161 -6.15 8.84 -2.75
C GLY A 161 -6.58 9.18 -1.32
N LEU A 162 -7.75 9.81 -1.16
CA LEU A 162 -8.29 10.17 0.17
C LEU A 162 -7.30 11.02 1.00
N TYR A 163 -7.07 12.26 0.54
CA TYR A 163 -5.92 13.11 0.91
C TYR A 163 -6.09 13.97 2.19
N PRO A 164 -4.98 14.42 2.81
CA PRO A 164 -4.97 15.42 3.88
C PRO A 164 -5.42 16.81 3.43
N ASP A 165 -5.71 17.69 4.39
CA ASP A 165 -5.84 19.16 4.22
C ASP A 165 -6.88 19.64 3.20
N MET A 166 -7.88 18.81 2.92
CA MET A 166 -8.99 19.15 2.04
C MET A 166 -10.26 18.39 2.42
N ASP A 167 -11.39 18.95 1.99
CA ASP A 167 -12.67 18.29 2.10
C ASP A 167 -12.76 17.10 1.11
N GLN A 168 -13.73 16.24 1.33
CA GLN A 168 -14.00 15.09 0.48
C GLN A 168 -14.32 15.59 -0.95
N PHE A 169 -13.69 14.97 -1.95
CA PHE A 169 -13.87 15.33 -3.36
C PHE A 169 -13.49 16.79 -3.71
N ASP A 170 -12.55 17.40 -2.98
CA ASP A 170 -11.91 18.65 -3.41
C ASP A 170 -11.06 18.42 -4.68
N GLU A 171 -11.22 19.26 -5.70
CA GLU A 171 -10.54 19.14 -7.00
C GLU A 171 -9.01 19.00 -6.92
N ARG A 172 -8.38 19.49 -5.85
CA ARG A 172 -6.94 19.30 -5.60
C ARG A 172 -6.56 17.82 -5.43
N GLY A 173 -7.50 17.00 -4.96
CA GLY A 173 -7.38 15.55 -4.79
C GLY A 173 -7.59 14.75 -6.08
N ALA A 174 -8.02 15.38 -7.18
CA ALA A 174 -8.24 14.68 -8.43
C ALA A 174 -6.94 14.50 -9.24
N ASN A 175 -6.86 13.39 -9.97
CA ASN A 175 -5.88 13.18 -11.03
C ASN A 175 -6.51 13.36 -12.43
N GLU A 176 -5.78 13.01 -13.48
CA GLU A 176 -6.23 13.13 -14.87
C GLU A 176 -7.52 12.35 -15.17
N ALA A 177 -7.84 11.32 -14.36
CA ALA A 177 -9.04 10.50 -14.47
C ALA A 177 -10.10 10.79 -13.37
N GLY A 178 -9.94 11.88 -12.62
CA GLY A 178 -10.89 12.29 -11.58
C GLY A 178 -10.49 11.83 -10.18
N PHE A 179 -11.46 11.35 -9.40
CA PHE A 179 -11.29 10.94 -8.00
C PHE A 179 -11.11 9.42 -7.87
N PRO A 180 -10.48 8.91 -6.79
CA PRO A 180 -10.31 7.47 -6.56
C PRO A 180 -11.64 6.71 -6.36
N TRP A 181 -12.70 7.41 -5.98
CA TRP A 181 -14.04 6.87 -5.76
C TRP A 181 -15.08 7.75 -6.47
N GLU A 182 -16.22 7.17 -6.80
CA GLU A 182 -17.44 7.93 -7.09
C GLU A 182 -17.98 8.57 -5.79
N LYS A 183 -18.89 9.53 -5.94
CA LYS A 183 -19.54 10.18 -4.80
C LYS A 183 -20.17 9.15 -3.86
N ASP A 184 -20.20 9.51 -2.57
CA ASP A 184 -20.69 8.67 -1.47
C ASP A 184 -19.95 7.33 -1.34
N TYR A 185 -18.76 7.20 -1.94
CA TYR A 185 -17.94 5.98 -1.94
C TYR A 185 -18.68 4.75 -2.45
N SER A 186 -19.64 4.98 -3.35
CA SER A 186 -20.50 3.94 -3.91
C SER A 186 -19.72 2.91 -4.73
N LYS A 187 -18.64 3.34 -5.40
CA LYS A 187 -17.82 2.50 -6.27
C LYS A 187 -16.44 3.12 -6.50
N ILE A 188 -15.42 2.28 -6.64
CA ILE A 188 -14.06 2.74 -6.96
C ILE A 188 -13.98 3.21 -8.42
N ASN A 189 -13.07 4.14 -8.71
CA ASN A 189 -12.77 4.56 -10.08
C ASN A 189 -11.49 3.87 -10.58
N PRO A 190 -11.56 2.82 -11.42
CA PRO A 190 -10.37 2.11 -11.88
C PRO A 190 -9.41 3.02 -12.66
N SER A 191 -9.92 3.95 -13.46
CA SER A 191 -9.11 4.86 -14.28
C SER A 191 -8.23 5.79 -13.44
N TYR A 192 -8.67 6.17 -12.23
CA TYR A 192 -7.81 6.91 -11.30
C TYR A 192 -6.58 6.09 -10.93
N PHE A 193 -6.77 4.81 -10.63
CA PHE A 193 -5.68 3.92 -10.23
C PHE A 193 -4.82 3.48 -11.41
N ASP A 194 -5.35 3.44 -12.63
CA ASP A 194 -4.54 3.21 -13.83
C ASP A 194 -3.50 4.32 -14.02
N MET A 195 -3.83 5.57 -13.69
CA MET A 195 -2.86 6.68 -13.66
C MET A 195 -1.86 6.57 -12.51
N ALA A 196 -2.30 6.08 -11.34
CA ALA A 196 -1.41 5.82 -10.21
C ALA A 196 -0.45 4.64 -10.46
N ASP A 197 -0.89 3.63 -11.22
CA ASP A 197 -0.08 2.48 -11.62
C ASP A 197 1.18 2.91 -12.38
N LEU A 198 1.04 3.86 -13.31
CA LEU A 198 2.17 4.43 -14.06
C LEU A 198 3.25 4.99 -13.13
N LYS A 199 2.81 5.69 -12.08
CA LYS A 199 3.67 6.35 -11.10
C LYS A 199 4.35 5.33 -10.18
N ILE A 200 3.62 4.35 -9.64
CA ILE A 200 4.18 3.25 -8.82
C ILE A 200 5.20 2.43 -9.63
N GLN A 201 4.84 2.02 -10.85
CA GLN A 201 5.73 1.28 -11.74
C GLN A 201 7.01 2.06 -12.04
N TRP A 202 6.90 3.38 -12.22
CA TRP A 202 8.06 4.24 -12.47
C TRP A 202 9.00 4.34 -11.27
N LEU A 203 8.45 4.48 -10.05
CA LEU A 203 9.25 4.49 -8.82
C LEU A 203 10.06 3.19 -8.69
N VAL A 204 9.38 2.04 -8.80
CA VAL A 204 10.02 0.72 -8.70
C VAL A 204 11.07 0.53 -9.79
N LYS A 205 10.74 0.87 -11.04
CA LYS A 205 11.68 0.81 -12.17
C LYS A 205 12.94 1.65 -11.92
N SER A 206 12.78 2.77 -11.21
CA SER A 206 13.86 3.70 -10.86
C SER A 206 14.64 3.28 -9.61
N GLY A 207 14.28 2.16 -8.96
CA GLY A 207 14.94 1.66 -7.76
C GLY A 207 14.48 2.31 -6.46
N LEU A 208 13.30 2.97 -6.46
CA LEU A 208 12.69 3.56 -5.28
C LEU A 208 11.52 2.70 -4.79
N VAL A 209 11.50 2.40 -3.49
CA VAL A 209 10.41 1.69 -2.82
C VAL A 209 9.25 2.66 -2.58
N PRO A 210 8.04 2.39 -3.08
CA PRO A 210 6.86 3.15 -2.67
C PRO A 210 6.44 2.76 -1.26
N CYS A 211 6.39 3.73 -0.35
CA CYS A 211 5.63 3.63 0.89
C CYS A 211 4.21 4.14 0.60
N VAL A 212 3.28 3.21 0.37
CA VAL A 212 1.91 3.52 -0.06
C VAL A 212 1.07 3.77 1.17
N VAL A 213 0.71 5.05 1.38
CA VAL A 213 -0.24 5.46 2.41
C VAL A 213 -1.64 5.33 1.83
N ALA A 214 -2.52 4.49 2.39
CA ALA A 214 -3.82 4.30 1.75
C ALA A 214 -4.69 5.57 1.73
N CYS A 215 -4.74 6.29 2.86
CA CYS A 215 -5.58 7.46 3.03
C CYS A 215 -5.13 8.28 4.24
N TRP A 216 -5.73 9.45 4.45
CA TRP A 216 -5.58 10.16 5.71
C TRP A 216 -6.51 9.62 6.82
N GLY A 217 -6.10 9.76 8.08
CA GLY A 217 -6.71 9.11 9.24
C GLY A 217 -8.21 9.36 9.39
N TYR A 218 -8.65 10.62 9.23
CA TYR A 218 -10.05 10.98 9.40
C TYR A 218 -11.01 10.38 8.35
N PHE A 219 -10.51 9.76 7.26
CA PHE A 219 -11.41 9.05 6.33
C PHE A 219 -12.09 7.85 6.98
N ILE A 220 -11.53 7.27 8.05
CA ILE A 220 -12.20 6.20 8.79
C ILE A 220 -13.52 6.67 9.40
N ASP A 221 -13.60 7.93 9.82
CA ASP A 221 -14.82 8.54 10.35
C ASP A 221 -15.82 8.88 9.23
N PHE A 222 -15.32 9.21 8.03
CA PHE A 222 -16.17 9.58 6.89
C PHE A 222 -16.81 8.38 6.20
N VAL A 223 -16.07 7.28 6.05
CA VAL A 223 -16.45 6.17 5.17
C VAL A 223 -16.61 4.84 5.90
N GLY A 224 -16.07 4.74 7.12
CA GLY A 224 -16.08 3.52 7.91
C GLY A 224 -15.08 2.46 7.43
N VAL A 225 -14.90 1.45 8.27
CA VAL A 225 -13.94 0.36 8.06
C VAL A 225 -14.23 -0.47 6.81
N ASP A 226 -15.51 -0.72 6.49
CA ASP A 226 -15.88 -1.59 5.36
C ASP A 226 -15.47 -1.02 4.00
N ILE A 227 -15.64 0.30 3.80
CA ILE A 227 -15.20 0.97 2.58
C ILE A 227 -13.66 1.01 2.52
N LEU A 228 -12.99 1.24 3.65
CA LEU A 228 -11.53 1.22 3.71
C LEU A 228 -10.94 -0.17 3.45
N LYS A 229 -11.61 -1.26 3.88
CA LYS A 229 -11.22 -2.64 3.53
C LYS A 229 -11.29 -2.85 2.02
N LYS A 230 -12.36 -2.38 1.35
CA LYS A 230 -12.46 -2.43 -0.13
C LYS A 230 -11.36 -1.61 -0.81
N HIS A 231 -11.05 -0.44 -0.27
CA HIS A 231 -9.95 0.39 -0.76
C HIS A 231 -8.60 -0.34 -0.64
N TRP A 232 -8.29 -0.90 0.54
CA TRP A 232 -7.10 -1.70 0.80
C TRP A 232 -6.99 -2.93 -0.09
N ARG A 233 -8.10 -3.66 -0.29
CA ARG A 233 -8.14 -4.80 -1.22
C ARG A 233 -7.76 -4.40 -2.64
N ASN A 234 -8.24 -3.26 -3.13
CA ASN A 234 -7.84 -2.72 -4.43
C ASN A 234 -6.35 -2.32 -4.45
N LEU A 235 -5.86 -1.62 -3.43
CA LEU A 235 -4.45 -1.22 -3.34
C LEU A 235 -3.52 -2.44 -3.31
N LEU A 236 -3.85 -3.47 -2.53
CA LEU A 236 -3.08 -4.70 -2.48
C LEU A 236 -3.11 -5.44 -3.82
N ALA A 237 -4.29 -5.58 -4.44
CA ALA A 237 -4.41 -6.24 -5.74
C ALA A 237 -3.62 -5.51 -6.84
N ARG A 238 -3.53 -4.17 -6.78
CA ARG A 238 -2.78 -3.36 -7.74
C ARG A 238 -1.29 -3.29 -7.44
N TYR A 239 -0.90 -3.17 -6.18
CA TYR A 239 0.48 -2.80 -5.80
C TYR A 239 1.23 -3.88 -5.02
N GLY A 240 0.57 -4.93 -4.53
CA GLY A 240 1.21 -6.02 -3.78
C GLY A 240 2.20 -6.86 -4.59
N ALA A 241 2.11 -6.89 -5.93
CA ALA A 241 3.13 -7.56 -6.73
C ALA A 241 4.46 -6.77 -6.81
N PHE A 242 4.49 -5.52 -6.33
CA PHE A 242 5.66 -4.66 -6.34
C PHE A 242 6.35 -4.66 -4.95
N PRO A 243 7.65 -4.33 -4.87
CA PRO A 243 8.36 -4.21 -3.59
C PRO A 243 7.95 -2.92 -2.87
N VAL A 244 6.77 -2.93 -2.26
CA VAL A 244 6.17 -1.80 -1.54
C VAL A 244 6.26 -1.97 -0.02
N VAL A 245 6.03 -0.87 0.69
CA VAL A 245 5.72 -0.87 2.13
C VAL A 245 4.35 -0.23 2.31
N TRP A 246 3.52 -0.80 3.18
CA TRP A 246 2.19 -0.30 3.45
C TRP A 246 2.20 0.67 4.63
N CYS A 247 1.58 1.83 4.47
CA CYS A 247 1.26 2.73 5.57
C CYS A 247 -0.26 2.82 5.71
N LEU A 248 -0.80 2.36 6.84
CA LEU A 248 -2.24 2.18 7.04
C LEU A 248 -3.03 3.47 6.79
N ALA A 249 -2.55 4.55 7.39
CA ALA A 249 -3.07 5.89 7.19
C ALA A 249 -2.03 6.96 7.54
N GLY A 250 -2.27 8.18 7.06
CA GLY A 250 -1.59 9.41 7.44
C GLY A 250 -2.22 10.05 8.67
N GLU A 251 -1.44 10.32 9.73
CA GLU A 251 -1.93 10.89 11.01
C GLU A 251 -3.16 10.15 11.52
N ALA A 252 -3.02 8.82 11.62
CA ALA A 252 -4.13 7.88 11.62
C ALA A 252 -5.26 8.17 12.63
N THR A 253 -4.91 8.61 13.84
CA THR A 253 -5.89 8.90 14.90
C THR A 253 -6.30 10.37 14.99
N MET A 254 -5.85 11.23 14.08
CA MET A 254 -6.26 12.64 14.08
C MET A 254 -7.70 12.78 13.57
N PRO A 255 -8.64 13.29 14.40
CA PRO A 255 -9.97 13.61 13.92
C PRO A 255 -9.93 14.76 12.91
N TYR A 256 -10.93 14.83 12.03
CA TYR A 256 -11.01 15.92 11.04
C TYR A 256 -10.97 17.30 11.71
N TYR A 257 -10.36 18.28 11.03
CA TYR A 257 -10.11 19.63 11.57
C TYR A 257 -11.36 20.34 12.12
N LEU A 258 -12.53 20.02 11.56
CA LEU A 258 -13.82 20.61 11.92
C LEU A 258 -14.67 19.71 12.83
N ALA A 259 -14.13 18.61 13.34
CA ALA A 259 -14.84 17.72 14.24
C ALA A 259 -15.19 18.42 15.58
N PRO A 260 -16.38 18.18 16.15
CA PRO A 260 -16.75 18.72 17.46
C PRO A 260 -15.75 18.28 18.55
N GLY A 261 -15.24 19.24 19.31
CA GLY A 261 -14.18 18.98 20.31
C GLY A 261 -14.61 18.03 21.44
N ASP A 262 -15.90 17.99 21.77
CA ASP A 262 -16.49 17.09 22.77
C ASP A 262 -16.46 15.62 22.34
N LYS A 263 -16.38 15.33 21.04
CA LYS A 263 -16.31 13.98 20.47
C LYS A 263 -14.88 13.49 20.22
N ARG A 264 -13.87 14.33 20.42
CA ARG A 264 -12.48 14.06 20.00
C ARG A 264 -11.92 12.76 20.57
N ALA A 265 -12.15 12.50 21.87
CA ALA A 265 -11.64 11.29 22.53
C ALA A 265 -12.32 10.01 22.00
N GLU A 266 -13.62 10.08 21.71
CA GLU A 266 -14.38 8.98 21.13
C GLU A 266 -13.88 8.65 19.72
N LEU A 267 -13.70 9.67 18.87
CA LEU A 267 -13.18 9.51 17.50
C LEU A 267 -11.77 8.90 17.50
N ILE A 268 -10.88 9.35 18.39
CA ILE A 268 -9.54 8.76 18.54
C ILE A 268 -9.64 7.27 18.89
N ALA A 269 -10.49 6.89 19.83
CA ALA A 269 -10.65 5.49 20.24
C ALA A 269 -11.21 4.63 19.10
N GLN A 270 -12.25 5.12 18.40
CA GLN A 270 -12.84 4.46 17.24
C GLN A 270 -11.82 4.29 16.10
N ALA A 271 -11.04 5.34 15.81
CA ALA A 271 -9.97 5.27 14.81
C ALA A 271 -8.93 4.20 15.16
N LYS A 272 -8.44 4.15 16.41
CA LYS A 272 -7.48 3.10 16.83
C LYS A 272 -8.02 1.69 16.63
N ALA A 273 -9.26 1.44 17.05
CA ALA A 273 -9.91 0.14 16.88
C ALA A 273 -10.05 -0.21 15.39
N GLY A 274 -10.53 0.73 14.58
CA GLY A 274 -10.72 0.54 13.14
C GLY A 274 -9.41 0.32 12.38
N TRP A 275 -8.35 1.08 12.69
CA TRP A 275 -7.04 0.85 12.08
C TRP A 275 -6.42 -0.48 12.48
N THR A 276 -6.64 -0.93 13.71
CA THR A 276 -6.23 -2.26 14.16
C THR A 276 -6.95 -3.36 13.38
N GLU A 277 -8.25 -3.21 13.14
CA GLU A 277 -9.05 -4.14 12.33
C GLU A 277 -8.58 -4.17 10.86
N ILE A 278 -8.34 -3.01 10.27
CA ILE A 278 -7.86 -2.88 8.89
C ILE A 278 -6.46 -3.50 8.75
N ALA A 279 -5.57 -3.30 9.72
CA ALA A 279 -4.24 -3.89 9.72
C ALA A 279 -4.28 -5.42 9.73
N ARG A 280 -5.13 -6.01 10.58
CA ARG A 280 -5.34 -7.47 10.62
C ARG A 280 -5.90 -7.99 9.30
N TYR A 281 -6.88 -7.30 8.74
CA TYR A 281 -7.43 -7.63 7.43
C TYR A 281 -6.35 -7.60 6.33
N LEU A 282 -5.56 -6.52 6.25
CA LEU A 282 -4.48 -6.40 5.28
C LEU A 282 -3.47 -7.54 5.43
N ARG A 283 -3.08 -7.86 6.67
CA ARG A 283 -2.17 -8.98 6.96
C ARG A 283 -2.74 -10.33 6.53
N GLU A 284 -4.05 -10.54 6.69
CA GLU A 284 -4.74 -11.76 6.27
C GLU A 284 -4.74 -11.93 4.74
N ILE A 285 -4.95 -10.83 4.00
CA ILE A 285 -5.11 -10.89 2.54
C ILE A 285 -3.81 -10.68 1.75
N ASP A 286 -2.73 -10.20 2.36
CA ASP A 286 -1.42 -10.01 1.72
C ASP A 286 -0.50 -11.23 1.90
N PRO A 287 -0.49 -12.19 0.94
CA PRO A 287 0.35 -13.38 1.06
C PRO A 287 1.85 -13.07 0.94
N TYR A 288 2.22 -11.86 0.51
CA TYR A 288 3.62 -11.46 0.48
C TYR A 288 4.11 -10.97 1.84
N HIS A 289 3.21 -10.69 2.80
CA HIS A 289 3.59 -10.14 4.10
C HIS A 289 4.52 -8.91 3.97
N HIS A 290 4.13 -7.93 3.15
CA HIS A 290 4.89 -6.67 3.10
C HIS A 290 4.95 -6.03 4.49
N PRO A 291 5.99 -5.24 4.78
CA PRO A 291 6.05 -4.45 6.00
C PRO A 291 4.87 -3.47 6.06
N ILE A 292 4.23 -3.40 7.23
CA ILE A 292 3.11 -2.50 7.53
C ILE A 292 3.59 -1.48 8.58
N THR A 293 3.30 -0.21 8.33
CA THR A 293 3.47 0.88 9.29
C THR A 293 2.20 1.72 9.35
N ILE A 294 2.19 2.74 10.20
CA ILE A 294 1.09 3.70 10.31
C ILE A 294 1.68 5.06 10.70
N HIS A 295 1.36 6.08 9.91
CA HIS A 295 1.89 7.42 10.14
C HIS A 295 1.12 8.09 11.28
N PRO A 296 1.79 8.54 12.34
CA PRO A 296 1.13 8.95 13.56
C PRO A 296 0.98 10.48 13.67
N THR A 297 0.31 10.92 14.73
CA THR A 297 0.49 12.27 15.28
C THR A 297 1.62 12.35 16.31
N ASP A 298 2.14 11.19 16.73
CA ASP A 298 3.26 10.96 17.66
C ASP A 298 4.15 9.77 17.22
N CYS A 299 3.83 8.53 17.62
CA CYS A 299 4.45 7.28 17.18
C CYS A 299 3.38 6.28 16.73
N GLY A 300 3.72 5.43 15.76
CA GLY A 300 2.84 4.42 15.18
C GLY A 300 2.27 3.46 16.23
N HIS A 301 3.06 3.11 17.25
CA HIS A 301 2.63 2.31 18.39
C HIS A 301 1.39 2.82 19.12
N ASN A 302 1.12 4.13 19.07
CA ASN A 302 -0.01 4.75 19.73
C ASN A 302 -1.23 4.90 18.81
N GLN A 303 -1.12 4.53 17.53
CA GLN A 303 -2.17 4.70 16.53
C GLN A 303 -3.08 3.46 16.36
N VAL A 304 -2.70 2.35 16.98
CA VAL A 304 -3.43 1.08 17.00
C VAL A 304 -3.63 0.61 18.44
N GLU A 305 -4.63 -0.21 18.69
CA GLU A 305 -4.88 -0.83 20.00
C GLU A 305 -3.93 -2.00 20.25
N ASP A 306 -3.63 -2.75 19.19
CA ASP A 306 -2.71 -3.88 19.22
C ASP A 306 -1.48 -3.57 18.38
N ARG A 307 -0.35 -3.34 19.04
CA ARG A 307 0.91 -2.97 18.40
C ARG A 307 1.51 -4.06 17.51
N SER A 308 1.09 -5.32 17.67
CA SER A 308 1.61 -6.44 16.87
C SER A 308 1.11 -6.45 15.42
N VAL A 309 0.14 -5.58 15.09
CA VAL A 309 -0.43 -5.48 13.73
C VAL A 309 0.39 -4.61 12.78
N ILE A 310 1.43 -3.94 13.29
CA ILE A 310 2.39 -3.14 12.52
C ILE A 310 3.80 -3.71 12.71
N ASP A 311 4.66 -3.52 11.71
CA ASP A 311 6.03 -4.04 11.67
C ASP A 311 7.09 -2.94 11.83
N ILE A 312 6.72 -1.66 11.72
CA ILE A 312 7.63 -0.51 11.79
C ILE A 312 6.95 0.59 12.60
N ASP A 313 7.63 1.11 13.63
CA ASP A 313 7.18 2.27 14.40
C ASP A 313 7.64 3.54 13.68
N MET A 314 6.73 4.14 12.92
CA MET A 314 6.94 5.44 12.28
C MET A 314 6.65 6.55 13.30
N LEU A 315 7.47 7.60 13.31
CA LEU A 315 7.31 8.76 14.19
C LEU A 315 6.95 10.01 13.39
N GLN A 316 6.19 10.91 14.01
CA GLN A 316 6.01 12.30 13.62
C GLN A 316 6.43 13.21 14.78
N THR A 317 7.47 14.03 14.60
CA THR A 317 8.16 14.70 15.72
C THR A 317 8.28 16.22 15.59
N GLY A 318 7.85 16.80 14.46
CA GLY A 318 8.04 18.22 14.09
C GLY A 318 6.74 18.95 13.78
N HIS A 319 6.74 20.28 13.53
CA HIS A 319 7.61 20.96 12.56
C HIS A 319 8.32 22.24 13.07
N GLY A 320 8.69 22.31 14.36
CA GLY A 320 9.24 23.52 15.01
C GLY A 320 10.70 23.89 14.68
N GLY A 321 11.22 23.51 13.51
CA GLY A 321 12.63 23.66 13.12
C GLY A 321 13.59 23.00 14.12
N TRP A 322 14.66 23.72 14.49
CA TRP A 322 15.62 23.27 15.51
C TRP A 322 14.98 22.96 16.87
N GLY A 323 13.83 23.58 17.19
CA GLY A 323 13.10 23.32 18.41
C GLY A 323 12.53 21.90 18.50
N SER A 324 12.36 21.20 17.37
CA SER A 324 11.90 19.81 17.34
C SER A 324 12.99 18.80 17.67
N MET A 325 14.28 19.15 17.56
CA MET A 325 15.38 18.19 17.75
C MET A 325 15.36 17.46 19.10
N PRO A 326 15.17 18.14 20.27
CA PRO A 326 15.08 17.43 21.54
C PRO A 326 13.90 16.46 21.61
N ASN A 327 12.75 16.84 21.04
CA ASN A 327 11.57 15.98 20.97
C ASN A 327 11.82 14.77 20.06
N THR A 328 12.44 14.97 18.89
CA THR A 328 12.81 13.87 17.98
C THR A 328 13.71 12.85 18.66
N VAL A 329 14.79 13.29 19.31
CA VAL A 329 15.70 12.38 20.03
C VAL A 329 14.96 11.62 21.14
N LYS A 330 14.14 12.32 21.92
CA LYS A 330 13.33 11.71 22.98
C LYS A 330 12.39 10.64 22.43
N GLN A 331 11.63 10.94 21.38
CA GLN A 331 10.66 10.00 20.81
C GLN A 331 11.33 8.77 20.20
N VAL A 332 12.50 8.93 19.56
CA VAL A 332 13.28 7.78 19.08
C VAL A 332 13.73 6.87 20.23
N ILE A 333 14.26 7.45 21.32
CA ILE A 333 14.69 6.68 22.50
C ILE A 333 13.50 5.95 23.13
N ASP A 334 12.38 6.66 23.33
CA ASP A 334 11.18 6.09 23.94
C ASP A 334 10.60 4.96 23.09
N SER A 335 10.48 5.19 21.78
CA SER A 335 9.98 4.19 20.81
C SER A 335 10.85 2.93 20.79
N LEU A 336 12.19 3.07 20.78
CA LEU A 336 13.13 1.94 20.82
C LEU A 336 13.06 1.10 22.11
N ALA A 337 12.44 1.63 23.18
CA ALA A 337 12.24 0.97 24.45
C ALA A 337 10.86 0.31 24.59
N ILE A 338 9.93 0.53 23.65
CA ILE A 338 8.59 -0.06 23.66
C ILE A 338 8.63 -1.49 23.12
N GLU A 339 7.80 -2.36 23.68
CA GLU A 339 7.49 -3.69 23.14
C GLU A 339 6.15 -3.67 22.38
N PRO A 340 6.01 -4.46 21.30
CA PRO A 340 7.04 -5.33 20.71
C PRO A 340 8.14 -4.50 20.03
N LYS A 341 9.39 -4.96 20.12
CA LYS A 341 10.50 -4.35 19.36
C LYS A 341 10.21 -4.39 17.87
N MET A 342 10.46 -3.26 17.21
CA MET A 342 10.38 -3.12 15.76
C MET A 342 11.34 -2.02 15.28
N PRO A 343 11.70 -1.98 13.98
CA PRO A 343 12.39 -0.84 13.39
C PRO A 343 11.67 0.47 13.67
N VAL A 344 12.45 1.50 14.02
CA VAL A 344 11.94 2.85 14.33
C VAL A 344 12.48 3.82 13.30
N LEU A 345 11.61 4.62 12.69
CA LEU A 345 12.00 5.69 11.77
C LEU A 345 11.18 6.95 12.03
N ASN A 346 11.75 8.11 11.76
CA ASN A 346 11.02 9.37 11.81
C ASN A 346 10.50 9.69 10.39
N GLY A 347 9.21 9.43 10.16
CA GLY A 347 8.57 9.58 8.87
C GLY A 347 8.23 11.03 8.54
N GLU A 348 8.05 11.86 9.57
CA GLU A 348 7.71 13.28 9.42
C GLU A 348 8.32 14.15 10.53
N VAL A 349 9.14 15.11 10.13
CA VAL A 349 9.70 16.16 10.99
C VAL A 349 9.53 17.49 10.26
N CYS A 350 10.38 18.48 10.49
CA CYS A 350 10.31 19.75 9.78
C CYS A 350 10.53 19.54 8.27
N TYR A 351 9.62 20.08 7.47
CA TYR A 351 9.86 20.27 6.05
C TYR A 351 10.85 21.43 5.84
N GLU A 352 11.63 21.36 4.76
CA GLU A 352 12.64 22.38 4.37
C GLU A 352 12.03 23.75 4.09
#